data_AF-A0A9D2I9I2-F1
#
_entry.id   AF-A0A9D2I9I2-F1
#
_cell.length_a   1.000
_cell.length_b   1.000
_cell.length_c   1.000
_cell.angle_alpha   90.00
_cell.angle_beta   90.00
_cell.angle_gamma   90.00
#
_symmetry.space_group_name_H-M   'P 1'
#
loop_
_entity.id
_entity.type
_entity.pdbx_description
1 polymer ?
#
loop_
_entity_poly.entity_id
_entity_poly.type
_entity_poly.pdbx_seq_one_letter_code
_entity_poly.pdbx_strand_id
1 'polypeptide(L)'
;MAKAFFDVFPSLKLEGKRKDLFAQTQVERVTATRAKDFVRVYFGSDRLILKEDVYAVEKEIKRQLFGGMNITVRLYERFHLSSQYSRKALLEVYRESILLELSQYSHLLYSMFKNAEISFPEEDRMHLLIEDTVLARSKSDELGRILEKIFGERCGLPVIVFFEYKEAKSGRFREEDEMLLSRRVEEIASRYRGDGGRRLSSGEAAAQNAGGSSNVHPFPGNKKGAGPAVEAGQAGRAGSEGVSAGPSGVPVSPQADTAYEAYLAGKAQDAAKGGFSRRKGGSDDDFHRSPKRSDNPDVIYGRDFEDEAIPMEEIVGEMGEVTVRGRILKLDKREIKNERTILIFDVTDYTDTFTIKMFAKNDQVAELCEGIKPGAFVKLKGITMIDRFDGELTIGSLVGLKKISDFTHSRQDHSLRKRVELHCHTKMS
;
A
#
# COMPACT_ATOMS: atom_id res chain seq x y z
N MET A 1 9.34 39.65 4.99
CA MET A 1 10.70 40.15 5.28
C MET A 1 11.58 38.94 5.48
N ALA A 2 12.68 38.85 4.72
CA ALA A 2 13.66 37.80 4.91
C ALA A 2 14.34 37.99 6.28
N LYS A 3 14.57 36.89 7.01
CA LYS A 3 15.24 36.88 8.32
C LYS A 3 16.54 36.09 8.22
N ALA A 4 17.54 36.39 9.05
CA ALA A 4 18.74 35.58 9.08
C ALA A 4 18.38 34.13 9.48
N PHE A 5 19.09 33.16 8.93
CA PHE A 5 18.78 31.74 9.15
C PHE A 5 18.76 31.35 10.64
N PHE A 6 19.76 31.79 11.40
CA PHE A 6 19.85 31.53 12.84
C PHE A 6 18.85 32.34 13.68
N ASP A 7 18.28 33.42 13.16
CA ASP A 7 17.18 34.11 13.86
C ASP A 7 15.88 33.30 13.78
N VAL A 8 15.70 32.54 12.69
CA VAL A 8 14.57 31.62 12.52
C VAL A 8 14.78 30.32 13.30
N PHE A 9 16.04 29.87 13.40
CA PHE A 9 16.42 28.65 14.11
C PHE A 9 17.45 28.93 15.22
N PRO A 10 17.10 29.66 16.29
CA PRO A 10 18.06 30.13 17.29
C PRO A 10 18.67 29.01 18.14
N SER A 11 17.95 27.90 18.32
CA SER A 11 18.42 26.72 19.06
C SER A 11 19.20 25.72 18.19
N LEU A 12 19.30 25.94 16.87
CA LEU A 12 19.99 25.03 15.97
C LEU A 12 21.51 25.20 16.08
N LYS A 13 22.19 24.12 16.48
CA LYS A 13 23.65 24.06 16.54
C LYS A 13 24.19 23.39 15.28
N LEU A 14 24.90 24.16 14.45
CA LEU A 14 25.65 23.66 13.30
C LEU A 14 27.15 23.73 13.57
N GLU A 15 27.90 22.74 13.07
CA GLU A 15 29.36 22.64 13.27
C GLU A 15 30.14 23.00 11.99
N GLY A 16 31.33 23.58 12.19
CA GLY A 16 32.33 23.85 11.14
C GLY A 16 31.79 24.61 9.93
N LYS A 17 32.16 24.13 8.72
CA LYS A 17 31.82 24.71 7.42
C LYS A 17 30.33 25.02 7.24
N ARG A 18 29.44 24.18 7.78
CA ARG A 18 27.97 24.35 7.60
C ARG A 18 27.45 25.55 8.37
N LYS A 19 28.04 25.86 9.53
CA LYS A 19 27.69 27.06 10.29
C LYS A 19 28.01 28.32 9.48
N ASP A 20 29.20 28.38 8.89
CA ASP A 20 29.65 29.54 8.12
C ASP A 20 28.81 29.73 6.85
N LEU A 21 28.47 28.64 6.16
CA LEU A 21 27.61 28.68 4.97
C LEU A 21 26.21 29.20 5.31
N PHE A 22 25.58 28.66 6.36
CA PHE A 22 24.21 29.04 6.74
C PHE A 22 24.13 30.35 7.54
N ALA A 23 25.24 30.87 8.06
CA ALA A 23 25.28 32.20 8.68
C ALA A 23 25.02 33.33 7.68
N GLN A 24 25.37 33.10 6.40
CA GLN A 24 25.20 34.07 5.31
C GLN A 24 23.88 33.88 4.55
N THR A 25 22.99 32.98 5.02
CA THR A 25 21.71 32.73 4.34
C THR A 25 20.55 33.44 5.03
N GLN A 26 19.52 33.72 4.24
CA GLN A 26 18.31 34.38 4.72
C GLN A 26 17.10 33.50 4.44
N VAL A 27 16.25 33.28 5.43
CA VAL A 27 15.00 32.54 5.28
C VAL A 27 13.94 33.51 4.73
N GLU A 28 13.44 33.19 3.54
CA GLU A 28 12.40 33.96 2.85
C GLU A 28 11.01 33.61 3.40
N ARG A 29 10.76 32.31 3.63
CA ARG A 29 9.45 31.82 4.04
C ARG A 29 9.55 30.46 4.72
N VAL A 30 8.79 30.28 5.80
CA VAL A 30 8.56 28.96 6.42
C VAL A 30 7.09 28.61 6.28
N THR A 31 6.77 27.43 5.78
CA THR A 31 5.40 26.93 5.69
C THR A 31 5.31 25.54 6.30
N ALA A 32 4.19 25.23 6.94
CA ALA A 32 3.89 23.90 7.44
C ALA A 32 2.54 23.43 6.90
N THR A 33 2.39 22.13 6.73
CA THR A 33 1.08 21.50 6.43
C THR A 33 0.12 21.63 7.60
N ARG A 34 -1.20 21.51 7.35
CA ARG A 34 -2.22 21.56 8.41
C ARG A 34 -2.04 20.47 9.46
N ALA A 35 -1.62 19.28 9.03
CA ALA A 35 -1.30 18.15 9.90
C ALA A 35 0.03 18.31 10.66
N LYS A 36 0.80 19.38 10.37
CA LYS A 36 2.12 19.67 10.96
C LYS A 36 3.16 18.54 10.78
N ASP A 37 2.95 17.67 9.80
CA ASP A 37 3.81 16.56 9.42
C ASP A 37 4.88 16.95 8.38
N PHE A 38 4.77 18.13 7.76
CA PHE A 38 5.71 18.60 6.74
C PHE A 38 6.00 20.09 6.89
N VAL A 39 7.28 20.42 7.03
CA VAL A 39 7.79 21.80 7.13
C VAL A 39 8.65 22.11 5.91
N ARG A 40 8.33 23.19 5.20
CA ARG A 40 9.10 23.74 4.08
C ARG A 40 9.77 25.03 4.49
N VAL A 41 11.08 25.08 4.35
CA VAL A 41 11.89 26.26 4.64
C VAL A 41 12.46 26.75 3.32
N TYR A 42 12.02 27.91 2.85
CA TYR A 42 12.56 28.57 1.68
C TYR A 42 13.63 29.56 2.13
N PHE A 43 14.83 29.44 1.58
CA PHE A 43 15.95 30.31 1.95
C PHE A 43 16.73 30.77 0.72
N GLY A 44 17.18 32.01 0.78
CA GLY A 44 18.05 32.66 -0.19
C GLY A 44 19.52 32.63 0.27
N SER A 45 20.44 32.50 -0.68
CA SER A 45 21.89 32.59 -0.44
C SER A 45 22.60 33.24 -1.62
N ASP A 46 23.57 34.12 -1.35
CA ASP A 46 24.42 34.71 -2.40
C ASP A 46 25.58 33.77 -2.78
N ARG A 47 25.82 32.75 -1.96
CA ARG A 47 26.82 31.70 -2.18
C ARG A 47 26.15 30.38 -2.51
N LEU A 48 26.72 29.66 -3.47
CA LEU A 48 26.30 28.30 -3.80
C LEU A 48 26.57 27.33 -2.64
N ILE A 49 25.54 26.62 -2.21
CA ILE A 49 25.59 25.63 -1.13
C ILE A 49 25.25 24.26 -1.73
N LEU A 50 26.15 23.29 -1.57
CA LEU A 50 25.97 21.94 -2.12
C LEU A 50 24.82 21.21 -1.44
N LYS A 51 24.11 20.34 -2.18
CA LYS A 51 22.96 19.60 -1.63
C LYS A 51 23.31 18.68 -0.47
N GLU A 52 24.52 18.16 -0.44
CA GLU A 52 25.01 17.37 0.69
C GLU A 52 24.93 18.16 2.01
N ASP A 53 25.38 19.42 2.00
CA ASP A 53 25.35 20.31 3.16
C ASP A 53 23.89 20.69 3.51
N VAL A 54 23.03 20.93 2.50
CA VAL A 54 21.61 21.21 2.73
C VAL A 54 20.90 20.03 3.41
N TYR A 55 21.08 18.81 2.90
CA TYR A 55 20.47 17.60 3.49
C TYR A 55 21.03 17.28 4.87
N ALA A 56 22.29 17.59 5.13
CA ALA A 56 22.83 17.48 6.47
C ALA A 56 22.13 18.46 7.44
N VAL A 57 21.90 19.71 7.03
CA VAL A 57 21.17 20.68 7.85
C VAL A 57 19.70 20.30 8.03
N GLU A 58 19.03 19.76 7.01
CA GLU A 58 17.68 19.18 7.16
C GLU A 58 17.62 18.12 8.28
N LYS A 59 18.61 17.21 8.30
CA LYS A 59 18.72 16.18 9.33
C LYS A 59 18.98 16.78 10.72
N GLU A 60 19.85 17.79 10.81
CA GLU A 60 20.13 18.49 12.07
C GLU A 60 18.91 19.23 12.61
N ILE A 61 18.16 19.92 11.75
CA ILE A 61 16.91 20.59 12.13
C ILE A 61 15.90 19.56 12.63
N LYS A 62 15.71 18.46 11.90
CA LYS A 62 14.82 17.38 12.31
C LYS A 62 15.23 16.80 13.67
N ARG A 63 16.53 16.52 13.86
CA ARG A 63 17.06 15.90 15.08
C ARG A 63 16.97 16.82 16.30
N GLN A 64 17.36 18.09 16.16
CA GLN A 64 17.49 19.01 17.29
C GLN A 64 16.17 19.72 17.65
N LEU A 65 15.35 20.05 16.65
CA LEU A 65 14.13 20.84 16.88
C LEU A 65 12.86 19.99 16.89
N PHE A 66 12.87 18.83 16.22
CA PHE A 66 11.71 17.96 16.07
C PHE A 66 12.00 16.51 16.53
N GLY A 67 12.97 16.35 17.45
CA GLY A 67 13.31 15.05 18.02
C GLY A 67 12.09 14.41 18.67
N GLY A 68 11.65 13.25 18.16
CA GLY A 68 10.47 12.52 18.64
C GLY A 68 9.16 12.84 17.92
N MET A 69 9.15 13.75 16.94
CA MET A 69 7.97 14.03 16.12
C MET A 69 8.12 13.45 14.70
N ASN A 70 7.02 12.90 14.16
CA ASN A 70 6.96 12.41 12.77
C ASN A 70 6.81 13.58 11.78
N ILE A 71 7.80 14.47 11.75
CA ILE A 71 7.84 15.65 10.88
C ILE A 71 8.94 15.49 9.84
N THR A 72 8.61 15.80 8.59
CA THR A 72 9.56 15.92 7.49
C THR A 72 9.91 17.38 7.27
N VAL A 73 11.20 17.70 7.33
CA VAL A 73 11.72 19.05 7.08
C VAL A 73 12.41 19.05 5.72
N ARG A 74 12.02 19.98 4.85
CA ARG A 74 12.66 20.20 3.55
C ARG A 74 13.09 21.64 3.37
N LEU A 75 14.33 21.81 2.93
CA LEU A 75 14.96 23.08 2.65
C LEU A 75 14.95 23.31 1.13
N TYR A 76 14.40 24.45 0.73
CA TYR A 76 14.32 24.93 -0.64
C TYR A 76 15.21 26.16 -0.78
N GLU A 77 16.35 25.95 -1.41
CA GLU A 77 17.33 27.00 -1.69
C GLU A 77 16.94 27.80 -2.93
N ARG A 78 17.28 29.09 -2.88
CA ARG A 78 17.35 29.99 -4.01
C ARG A 78 18.69 30.72 -3.95
N PHE A 79 19.43 30.71 -5.05
CA PHE A 79 20.73 31.35 -5.14
C PHE A 79 20.64 32.65 -5.92
N HIS A 80 21.20 33.72 -5.36
CA HIS A 80 21.38 35.01 -6.04
C HIS A 80 22.82 35.10 -6.52
N LEU A 81 23.15 34.25 -7.50
CA LEU A 81 24.51 34.18 -8.03
C LEU A 81 24.81 35.45 -8.84
N SER A 82 26.04 35.95 -8.69
CA SER A 82 26.52 37.04 -9.53
C SER A 82 26.57 36.62 -11.00
N SER A 83 26.55 37.60 -11.90
CA SER A 83 26.68 37.40 -13.36
C SER A 83 27.99 36.73 -13.80
N GLN A 84 28.91 36.49 -12.87
CA GLN A 84 30.19 35.81 -13.10
C GLN A 84 30.06 34.29 -13.23
N TYR A 85 28.94 33.70 -12.80
CA TYR A 85 28.69 32.27 -12.98
C TYR A 85 28.19 31.98 -14.40
N SER A 86 29.02 31.32 -15.21
CA SER A 86 28.58 30.71 -16.46
C SER A 86 27.82 29.40 -16.17
N ARG A 87 26.86 29.04 -17.03
CA ARG A 87 26.08 27.80 -16.88
C ARG A 87 26.98 26.56 -16.81
N LYS A 88 28.07 26.57 -17.58
CA LYS A 88 29.11 25.54 -17.58
C LYS A 88 29.83 25.45 -16.23
N ALA A 89 30.31 26.57 -15.69
CA ALA A 89 30.99 26.58 -14.40
C ALA A 89 30.06 26.15 -13.25
N LEU A 90 28.78 26.57 -13.30
CA LEU A 90 27.77 26.12 -12.34
C LEU A 90 27.55 24.61 -12.44
N LEU A 91 27.43 24.07 -13.66
CA LEU A 91 27.31 22.63 -13.86
C LEU A 91 28.51 21.90 -13.28
N GLU A 92 29.74 22.33 -13.55
CA GLU A 92 30.96 21.67 -13.05
C GLU A 92 31.01 21.58 -11.51
N VAL A 93 30.66 22.66 -10.81
CA VAL A 93 30.69 22.70 -9.34
C VAL A 93 29.46 22.02 -8.72
N TYR A 94 28.29 22.17 -9.34
CA TYR A 94 27.02 21.70 -8.79
C TYR A 94 26.59 20.31 -9.31
N ARG A 95 27.36 19.69 -10.23
CA ARG A 95 27.03 18.40 -10.86
C ARG A 95 26.70 17.32 -9.83
N GLU A 96 27.53 17.19 -8.82
CA GLU A 96 27.36 16.19 -7.76
C GLU A 96 26.09 16.46 -6.93
N SER A 97 25.73 17.72 -6.74
CA SER A 97 24.49 18.09 -6.04
C SER A 97 23.25 17.77 -6.87
N ILE A 98 23.31 18.00 -8.19
CA ILE A 98 22.24 17.61 -9.12
C ILE A 98 22.09 16.09 -9.14
N LEU A 99 23.20 15.35 -9.25
CA LEU A 99 23.21 13.89 -9.18
C LEU A 99 22.57 13.38 -7.89
N LEU A 100 22.93 13.95 -6.75
CA LEU A 100 22.36 13.57 -5.46
C LEU A 100 20.85 13.81 -5.41
N GLU A 101 20.37 14.93 -5.94
CA GLU A 101 18.94 15.23 -6.02
C GLU A 101 18.20 14.28 -6.98
N LEU A 102 18.73 14.05 -8.18
CA LEU A 102 18.15 13.09 -9.14
C LEU A 102 18.09 11.68 -8.56
N SER A 103 19.08 11.27 -7.76
CA SER A 103 19.09 9.97 -7.09
C SER A 103 17.93 9.78 -6.11
N GLN A 104 17.42 10.85 -5.49
CA GLN A 104 16.26 10.80 -4.60
C GLN A 104 14.93 10.74 -5.38
N TYR A 105 14.89 11.28 -6.60
CA TYR A 105 13.70 11.22 -7.46
C TYR A 105 13.58 9.89 -8.20
N SER A 106 14.63 9.46 -8.89
CA SER A 106 14.65 8.21 -9.66
C SER A 106 16.06 7.78 -10.02
N HIS A 107 16.36 6.50 -9.82
CA HIS A 107 17.64 5.92 -10.20
C HIS A 107 17.92 6.01 -11.71
N LEU A 108 16.87 5.98 -12.53
CA LEU A 108 16.99 6.13 -13.99
C LEU A 108 17.45 7.54 -14.37
N LEU A 109 16.86 8.59 -13.77
CA LEU A 109 17.27 9.98 -14.03
C LEU A 109 18.72 10.22 -13.62
N TYR A 110 19.13 9.67 -12.48
CA TYR A 110 20.52 9.70 -12.03
C TYR A 110 21.45 9.03 -13.05
N SER A 111 21.13 7.81 -13.51
CA SER A 111 21.94 7.09 -14.49
C SER A 111 22.04 7.85 -15.82
N MET A 112 20.91 8.35 -16.32
CA MET A 112 20.84 9.15 -17.55
C MET A 112 21.75 10.38 -17.46
N PHE A 113 21.62 11.18 -16.39
CA PHE A 113 22.42 12.40 -16.22
C PHE A 113 23.90 12.11 -15.93
N LYS A 114 24.20 11.02 -15.21
CA LYS A 114 25.58 10.61 -14.92
C LYS A 114 26.34 10.22 -16.19
N ASN A 115 25.71 9.45 -17.06
CA ASN A 115 26.31 8.95 -18.30
C ASN A 115 26.13 9.90 -19.48
N ALA A 116 25.34 10.96 -19.33
CA ALA A 116 25.16 11.99 -20.35
C ALA A 116 26.47 12.73 -20.63
N GLU A 117 26.75 12.92 -21.91
CA GLU A 117 27.74 13.91 -22.34
C GLU A 117 27.02 15.25 -22.47
N ILE A 118 27.44 16.22 -21.65
CA ILE A 118 26.78 17.52 -21.54
C ILE A 118 27.66 18.56 -22.22
N SER A 119 27.10 19.27 -23.18
CA SER A 119 27.74 20.39 -23.87
C SER A 119 26.85 21.63 -23.82
N PHE A 120 27.48 22.79 -23.99
CA PHE A 120 26.79 24.09 -24.09
C PHE A 120 27.16 24.69 -25.45
N PRO A 121 26.40 24.40 -26.52
CA PRO A 121 26.64 24.96 -27.84
C PRO A 121 26.45 26.48 -27.85
N GLU A 122 25.50 26.96 -27.05
CA GLU A 122 25.15 28.37 -26.84
C GLU A 122 25.07 28.63 -25.32
N GLU A 123 25.14 29.90 -24.90
CA GLU A 123 25.16 30.24 -23.46
C GLU A 123 23.88 29.84 -22.71
N ASP A 124 22.76 29.77 -23.42
CA ASP A 124 21.43 29.45 -22.89
C ASP A 124 20.92 28.06 -23.29
N ARG A 125 21.71 27.29 -24.08
CA ARG A 125 21.32 25.95 -24.54
C ARG A 125 22.21 24.89 -23.90
N MET A 126 21.59 24.00 -23.12
CA MET A 126 22.25 22.82 -22.59
C MET A 126 21.87 21.61 -23.42
N HIS A 127 22.87 20.95 -23.95
CA HIS A 127 22.70 19.79 -24.82
C HIS A 127 23.17 18.52 -24.09
N LEU A 128 22.28 17.56 -23.92
CA LEU A 128 22.55 16.29 -23.27
C LEU A 128 22.51 15.17 -24.29
N LEU A 129 23.65 14.55 -24.53
CA LEU A 129 23.76 13.34 -25.34
C LEU A 129 23.61 12.11 -24.45
N ILE A 130 22.43 11.49 -24.52
CA ILE A 130 22.03 10.33 -23.72
C ILE A 130 21.93 9.06 -24.58
N GLU A 131 22.00 7.89 -23.94
CA GLU A 131 21.85 6.62 -24.65
C GLU A 131 20.41 6.43 -25.14
N ASP A 132 20.28 5.97 -26.38
CA ASP A 132 18.98 5.69 -26.98
C ASP A 132 18.35 4.42 -26.40
N THR A 133 17.55 4.60 -25.36
CA THR A 133 16.71 3.54 -24.78
C THR A 133 15.27 4.01 -24.69
N VAL A 134 14.31 3.07 -24.78
CA VAL A 134 12.87 3.37 -24.68
C VAL A 134 12.55 4.08 -23.35
N LEU A 135 13.18 3.63 -22.26
CA LEU A 135 13.02 4.23 -20.94
C LEU A 135 13.63 5.64 -20.87
N ALA A 136 14.81 5.87 -21.46
CA ALA A 136 15.42 7.19 -21.52
C ALA A 136 14.56 8.19 -22.31
N ARG A 137 13.97 7.77 -23.44
CA ARG A 137 13.04 8.61 -24.21
C ARG A 137 11.78 8.97 -23.42
N SER A 138 11.27 8.05 -22.61
CA SER A 138 10.08 8.30 -21.79
C SER A 138 10.32 9.28 -20.64
N LYS A 139 11.56 9.43 -20.18
CA LYS A 139 11.95 10.17 -18.97
C LYS A 139 12.85 11.38 -19.25
N SER A 140 13.26 11.60 -20.49
CA SER A 140 14.06 12.75 -20.91
C SER A 140 13.34 14.07 -20.65
N ASP A 141 12.05 14.16 -20.96
CA ASP A 141 11.23 15.34 -20.67
C ASP A 141 11.19 15.67 -19.17
N GLU A 142 11.12 14.64 -18.31
CA GLU A 142 11.15 14.82 -16.87
C GLU A 142 12.51 15.32 -16.39
N LEU A 143 13.60 14.75 -16.91
CA LEU A 143 14.96 15.22 -16.63
C LEU A 143 15.16 16.67 -17.05
N GLY A 144 14.69 17.03 -18.25
CA GLY A 144 14.77 18.39 -18.80
C GLY A 144 14.08 19.38 -17.87
N ARG A 145 12.83 19.12 -17.50
CA ARG A 145 12.07 19.97 -16.57
C ARG A 145 12.75 20.16 -15.22
N ILE A 146 13.38 19.11 -14.67
CA ILE A 146 14.11 19.21 -13.40
C ILE A 146 15.33 20.12 -13.57
N LEU A 147 16.10 19.93 -14.63
CA LEU A 147 17.28 20.75 -14.91
C LEU A 147 16.91 22.22 -15.16
N GLU A 148 15.88 22.49 -15.96
CA GLU A 148 15.36 23.84 -16.20
C GLU A 148 14.95 24.54 -14.89
N LYS A 149 14.32 23.81 -13.96
CA LYS A 149 13.99 24.35 -12.63
C LYS A 149 15.22 24.63 -11.77
N ILE A 150 16.21 23.73 -11.77
CA ILE A 150 17.45 23.92 -11.00
C ILE A 150 18.20 25.15 -11.52
N PHE A 151 18.38 25.25 -12.83
CA PHE A 151 19.11 26.35 -13.44
C PHE A 151 18.33 27.67 -13.39
N GLY A 152 17.05 27.66 -13.78
CA GLY A 152 16.19 28.83 -13.83
C GLY A 152 15.66 29.28 -12.47
N GLU A 153 14.87 28.45 -11.79
CA GLU A 153 14.18 28.85 -10.54
C GLU A 153 15.14 28.95 -9.35
N ARG A 154 16.08 28.00 -9.24
CA ARG A 154 17.00 27.93 -8.09
C ARG A 154 18.24 28.78 -8.30
N CYS A 155 18.93 28.70 -9.44
CA CYS A 155 20.19 29.43 -9.65
C CYS A 155 20.04 30.77 -10.38
N GLY A 156 18.84 31.11 -10.87
CA GLY A 156 18.59 32.36 -11.60
C GLY A 156 19.22 32.42 -13.00
N LEU A 157 19.69 31.28 -13.53
CA LEU A 157 20.34 31.14 -14.82
C LEU A 157 19.49 30.25 -15.72
N PRO A 158 18.43 30.79 -16.37
CA PRO A 158 17.58 29.98 -17.24
C PRO A 158 18.40 29.34 -18.35
N VAL A 159 18.01 28.10 -18.68
CA VAL A 159 18.63 27.27 -19.71
C VAL A 159 17.53 26.49 -20.42
N ILE A 160 17.70 26.27 -21.71
CA ILE A 160 16.83 25.42 -22.53
C ILE A 160 17.55 24.09 -22.73
N VAL A 161 16.86 22.99 -22.41
CA VAL A 161 17.47 21.67 -22.42
C VAL A 161 17.10 20.91 -23.68
N PHE A 162 18.10 20.49 -24.44
CA PHE A 162 17.97 19.67 -25.64
C PHE A 162 18.57 18.28 -25.41
N PHE A 163 17.88 17.26 -25.93
CA PHE A 163 18.32 15.88 -25.85
C PHE A 163 18.69 15.37 -27.24
N GLU A 164 19.89 14.83 -27.38
CA GLU A 164 20.29 14.02 -28.51
C GLU A 164 20.52 12.58 -28.02
N TYR A 165 20.19 11.63 -28.89
CA TYR A 165 20.27 10.21 -28.57
C TYR A 165 21.42 9.60 -29.36
N LYS A 166 22.41 9.05 -28.66
CA LYS A 166 23.45 8.22 -29.27
C LYS A 166 23.06 6.75 -29.18
N GLU A 167 23.43 5.96 -30.19
CA GLU A 167 23.33 4.50 -30.08
C GLU A 167 24.03 4.06 -28.79
N ALA A 168 23.31 3.34 -27.94
CA ALA A 168 23.84 2.83 -26.68
C ALA A 168 25.14 2.09 -26.98
N LYS A 169 26.26 2.46 -26.35
CA LYS A 169 27.48 1.66 -26.47
C LYS A 169 27.12 0.26 -26.01
N SER A 170 27.28 -0.73 -26.88
CA SER A 170 26.94 -2.13 -26.63
C SER A 170 27.75 -2.71 -25.47
N GLY A 171 27.38 -2.37 -24.25
CA GLY A 171 27.97 -2.90 -23.04
C GLY A 171 27.08 -4.02 -22.52
N ARG A 172 27.39 -5.28 -22.88
CA ARG A 172 26.97 -6.54 -22.22
C ARG A 172 25.49 -6.80 -21.87
N PHE A 173 24.58 -5.84 -22.06
CA PHE A 173 23.20 -5.85 -21.53
C PHE A 173 22.13 -5.65 -22.61
N ARG A 174 22.51 -5.56 -23.90
CA ARG A 174 21.55 -5.40 -25.03
C ARG A 174 20.57 -6.55 -25.15
N GLU A 175 21.06 -7.80 -25.08
CA GLU A 175 20.18 -8.99 -25.10
C GLU A 175 19.28 -9.04 -23.86
N GLU A 176 19.79 -8.55 -22.72
CA GLU A 176 19.06 -8.55 -21.45
C GLU A 176 17.91 -7.52 -21.46
N ASP A 177 18.16 -6.30 -21.96
CA ASP A 177 17.15 -5.25 -22.07
C ASP A 177 16.09 -5.56 -23.14
N GLU A 178 16.48 -6.16 -24.27
CA GLU A 178 15.53 -6.59 -25.32
C GLU A 178 14.61 -7.72 -24.82
N MET A 179 15.12 -8.68 -24.05
CA MET A 179 14.30 -9.74 -23.45
C MET A 179 13.41 -9.24 -22.30
N LEU A 180 13.85 -8.24 -21.54
CA LEU A 180 13.04 -7.64 -20.47
C LEU A 180 11.89 -6.82 -21.07
N LEU A 181 12.17 -6.11 -22.17
CA LEU A 181 11.17 -5.40 -22.95
C LEU A 181 10.17 -6.37 -23.61
N SER A 182 10.63 -7.46 -24.22
CA SER A 182 9.74 -8.46 -24.83
C SER A 182 8.82 -9.12 -23.79
N ARG A 183 9.36 -9.51 -22.63
CA ARG A 183 8.58 -10.07 -21.52
C ARG A 183 7.56 -9.06 -20.98
N ARG A 184 7.92 -7.78 -20.89
CA ARG A 184 7.00 -6.73 -20.43
C ARG A 184 5.89 -6.47 -21.45
N VAL A 185 6.20 -6.52 -22.74
CA VAL A 185 5.23 -6.41 -23.82
C VAL A 185 4.29 -7.63 -23.84
N GLU A 186 4.79 -8.84 -23.59
CA GLU A 186 3.95 -10.04 -23.44
C GLU A 186 3.05 -9.98 -22.21
N GLU A 187 3.54 -9.47 -21.08
CA GLU A 187 2.75 -9.28 -19.86
C GLU A 187 1.62 -8.25 -20.06
N ILE A 188 1.88 -7.17 -20.81
CA ILE A 188 0.86 -6.20 -21.20
C ILE A 188 -0.12 -6.81 -22.20
N ALA A 189 0.38 -7.53 -23.22
CA ALA A 189 -0.45 -8.16 -24.24
C ALA A 189 -1.33 -9.29 -23.70
N SER A 190 -0.90 -9.97 -22.62
CA SER A 190 -1.69 -10.97 -21.91
C SER A 190 -2.75 -10.34 -21.00
N ARG A 191 -2.44 -9.21 -20.34
CA ARG A 191 -3.45 -8.41 -19.61
C ARG A 191 -4.54 -7.87 -20.54
N TYR A 192 -4.19 -7.44 -21.75
CA TYR A 192 -5.18 -6.99 -22.74
C TYR A 192 -5.93 -8.15 -23.42
N ARG A 193 -5.32 -9.33 -23.57
CA ARG A 193 -6.01 -10.54 -24.09
C ARG A 193 -7.00 -11.15 -23.10
N GLY A 194 -6.88 -10.85 -21.80
CA GLY A 194 -7.75 -11.37 -20.75
C GLY A 194 -9.13 -10.72 -20.62
N ASP A 195 -9.35 -9.53 -21.18
CA ASP A 195 -10.57 -8.72 -20.99
C ASP A 195 -11.45 -8.60 -22.25
N GLY A 196 -11.33 -9.56 -23.18
CA GLY A 196 -12.01 -9.51 -24.47
C GLY A 196 -12.44 -10.87 -25.00
N GLY A 197 -13.20 -11.63 -24.22
CA GLY A 197 -13.75 -12.92 -24.64
C GLY A 197 -15.06 -12.79 -25.43
N ARG A 198 -15.06 -13.36 -26.66
CA ARG A 198 -16.19 -13.91 -27.46
C ARG A 198 -17.04 -13.02 -28.38
N ARG A 199 -16.74 -13.14 -29.69
CA ARG A 199 -17.62 -13.42 -30.87
C ARG A 199 -16.87 -12.92 -32.12
N LEU A 200 -16.68 -13.60 -33.25
CA LEU A 200 -17.31 -14.76 -33.90
C LEU A 200 -16.24 -15.56 -34.67
N SER A 201 -16.55 -16.84 -34.89
CA SER A 201 -15.90 -17.74 -35.83
C SER A 201 -16.47 -17.57 -37.25
N SER A 202 -15.66 -17.99 -38.22
CA SER A 202 -15.92 -18.39 -39.63
C SER A 202 -15.93 -17.32 -40.72
N GLY A 203 -15.05 -17.50 -41.71
CA GLY A 203 -15.19 -16.93 -43.06
C GLY A 203 -13.87 -16.55 -43.76
N GLU A 204 -13.32 -17.51 -44.50
CA GLU A 204 -12.31 -17.50 -45.58
C GLU A 204 -11.78 -16.19 -46.22
N ALA A 205 -10.45 -16.19 -46.41
CA ALA A 205 -9.66 -15.94 -47.63
C ALA A 205 -9.51 -14.55 -48.31
N ALA A 206 -8.24 -14.31 -48.68
CA ALA A 206 -7.71 -13.57 -49.84
C ALA A 206 -7.43 -12.05 -49.76
N ALA A 207 -6.15 -11.75 -49.58
CA ALA A 207 -5.26 -11.05 -50.53
C ALA A 207 -5.50 -9.57 -50.97
N GLN A 208 -4.39 -8.83 -50.86
CA GLN A 208 -3.86 -7.75 -51.73
C GLN A 208 -4.09 -6.26 -51.41
N ASN A 209 -2.92 -5.60 -51.35
CA ASN A 209 -2.52 -4.28 -51.84
C ASN A 209 -3.00 -2.96 -51.19
N ALA A 210 -2.00 -2.28 -50.62
CA ALA A 210 -1.50 -0.94 -50.97
C ALA A 210 -2.43 0.29 -50.97
N GLY A 211 -2.06 1.26 -50.13
CA GLY A 211 -1.99 2.68 -50.48
C GLY A 211 -3.03 3.61 -49.85
N GLY A 212 -2.57 4.70 -49.23
CA GLY A 212 -3.33 5.97 -49.21
C GLY A 212 -3.63 6.59 -47.84
N SER A 213 -2.69 7.43 -47.39
CA SER A 213 -2.80 8.69 -46.63
C SER A 213 -4.10 9.15 -45.95
N SER A 214 -3.87 9.57 -44.69
CA SER A 214 -4.20 10.87 -44.05
C SER A 214 -5.63 11.23 -43.63
N ASN A 215 -5.70 11.54 -42.32
CA ASN A 215 -6.48 12.58 -41.64
C ASN A 215 -8.02 12.55 -41.75
N VAL A 216 -8.69 12.41 -40.59
CA VAL A 216 -9.30 13.51 -39.81
C VAL A 216 -10.23 12.88 -38.74
N HIS A 217 -9.98 13.26 -37.49
CA HIS A 217 -10.81 13.07 -36.27
C HIS A 217 -12.30 13.45 -36.49
N PRO A 218 -13.31 12.91 -35.74
CA PRO A 218 -13.47 13.33 -34.35
C PRO A 218 -14.13 12.36 -33.34
N PHE A 219 -13.74 12.62 -32.09
CA PHE A 219 -14.38 12.24 -30.84
C PHE A 219 -15.85 12.74 -30.78
N PRO A 220 -16.83 11.93 -30.36
CA PRO A 220 -18.17 12.44 -30.07
C PRO A 220 -18.23 12.97 -28.62
N GLY A 221 -18.52 14.26 -28.50
CA GLY A 221 -18.81 14.94 -27.24
C GLY A 221 -20.21 14.67 -26.72
N ASN A 222 -20.37 14.82 -25.40
CA ASN A 222 -21.62 14.65 -24.67
C ASN A 222 -22.10 16.03 -24.15
N LYS A 223 -23.31 16.48 -24.51
CA LYS A 223 -24.08 17.52 -23.78
C LYS A 223 -25.60 17.47 -24.08
N LYS A 224 -26.37 17.34 -22.98
CA LYS A 224 -27.76 17.82 -22.64
C LYS A 224 -28.93 17.34 -23.53
N GLY A 225 -30.11 16.95 -23.05
CA GLY A 225 -30.75 16.87 -21.72
C GLY A 225 -32.29 16.99 -21.89
N ALA A 226 -33.11 16.24 -21.15
CA ALA A 226 -34.52 16.53 -20.82
C ALA A 226 -35.11 15.45 -19.88
N GLY A 227 -35.68 15.86 -18.74
CA GLY A 227 -36.56 15.04 -17.87
C GLY A 227 -37.99 14.97 -18.42
N PRO A 228 -39.00 14.39 -17.71
CA PRO A 228 -39.39 14.74 -16.33
C PRO A 228 -39.83 13.49 -15.50
N ALA A 229 -40.40 13.45 -14.30
CA ALA A 229 -40.65 14.33 -13.15
C ALA A 229 -40.92 13.39 -11.95
N VAL A 230 -40.69 13.91 -10.74
CA VAL A 230 -41.07 13.36 -9.44
C VAL A 230 -41.98 14.39 -8.75
N GLU A 231 -43.06 13.92 -8.16
CA GLU A 231 -43.85 14.58 -7.11
C GLU A 231 -44.21 13.49 -6.07
N ALA A 232 -44.47 13.71 -4.77
CA ALA A 232 -44.21 14.70 -3.73
C ALA A 232 -45.27 14.46 -2.62
N GLY A 233 -44.94 14.71 -1.35
CA GLY A 233 -45.88 14.85 -0.22
C GLY A 233 -45.57 13.91 0.97
N GLN A 234 -44.93 14.32 2.08
CA GLN A 234 -45.42 15.10 3.26
C GLN A 234 -46.71 14.54 3.90
N ALA A 235 -46.94 14.44 5.21
CA ALA A 235 -46.39 14.98 6.48
C ALA A 235 -46.65 13.92 7.60
N GLY A 236 -46.31 14.00 8.90
CA GLY A 236 -46.13 15.11 9.84
C GLY A 236 -45.88 14.60 11.29
N ARG A 237 -45.77 15.56 12.21
CA ARG A 237 -45.26 15.59 13.61
C ARG A 237 -45.93 14.73 14.70
N ALA A 238 -45.17 14.46 15.78
CA ALA A 238 -45.38 14.75 17.24
C ALA A 238 -44.55 13.75 18.08
N GLY A 239 -43.95 13.97 19.27
CA GLY A 239 -43.85 15.06 20.24
C GLY A 239 -43.47 14.45 21.63
N SER A 240 -42.65 15.16 22.44
CA SER A 240 -42.36 15.04 23.91
C SER A 240 -41.80 13.69 24.44
N GLU A 241 -41.04 13.54 25.53
CA GLU A 241 -40.51 14.30 26.69
C GLU A 241 -39.46 13.31 27.30
N GLY A 242 -38.28 13.66 27.79
CA GLY A 242 -38.05 14.44 29.01
C GLY A 242 -38.30 13.60 30.27
N VAL A 243 -37.26 13.13 30.97
CA VAL A 243 -37.02 13.28 32.43
C VAL A 243 -36.01 12.26 32.98
N SER A 244 -35.22 12.79 33.90
CA SER A 244 -34.01 12.39 34.60
C SER A 244 -34.16 11.43 35.80
N ALA A 245 -32.97 10.99 36.26
CA ALA A 245 -32.51 10.82 37.65
C ALA A 245 -32.59 9.41 38.27
N GLY A 246 -31.40 8.92 38.70
CA GLY A 246 -31.25 7.81 39.66
C GLY A 246 -31.68 8.20 41.08
N PRO A 247 -31.58 7.28 42.07
CA PRO A 247 -30.26 6.97 42.64
C PRO A 247 -30.02 5.52 43.11
N SER A 248 -28.73 5.20 43.25
CA SER A 248 -28.05 4.35 44.25
C SER A 248 -28.74 3.11 44.87
N GLY A 249 -28.09 1.94 44.70
CA GLY A 249 -28.23 0.81 45.62
C GLY A 249 -27.62 -0.48 45.07
N VAL A 250 -26.40 -0.82 45.51
CA VAL A 250 -25.77 -2.14 45.29
C VAL A 250 -26.51 -3.18 46.17
N PRO A 251 -26.94 -4.34 45.63
CA PRO A 251 -26.26 -5.58 46.03
C PRO A 251 -26.15 -6.66 44.92
N VAL A 252 -24.98 -7.32 44.91
CA VAL A 252 -24.78 -8.79 44.87
C VAL A 252 -25.52 -9.61 43.79
N SER A 253 -24.72 -10.17 42.86
CA SER A 253 -25.04 -11.27 41.93
C SER A 253 -25.49 -12.56 42.64
N PRO A 254 -26.36 -13.41 42.06
CA PRO A 254 -25.86 -14.41 41.09
C PRO A 254 -26.83 -14.80 39.95
N GLN A 255 -26.26 -15.48 38.94
CA GLN A 255 -26.91 -16.38 37.96
C GLN A 255 -27.64 -15.74 36.76
N ALA A 256 -26.88 -15.60 35.67
CA ALA A 256 -27.35 -15.25 34.34
C ALA A 256 -27.39 -16.51 33.45
N ASP A 257 -28.42 -17.35 33.59
CA ASP A 257 -28.68 -18.47 32.67
C ASP A 257 -30.10 -18.48 32.09
N THR A 258 -31.02 -17.63 32.56
CA THR A 258 -32.44 -17.65 32.15
C THR A 258 -32.84 -16.61 31.10
N ALA A 259 -31.98 -15.64 30.78
CA ALA A 259 -32.29 -14.59 29.80
C ALA A 259 -32.13 -15.05 28.33
N TYR A 260 -31.30 -16.07 28.09
CA TYR A 260 -31.02 -16.59 26.74
C TYR A 260 -32.10 -17.58 26.27
N GLU A 261 -32.71 -18.34 27.19
CA GLU A 261 -33.81 -19.26 26.87
C GLU A 261 -35.12 -18.54 26.51
N ALA A 262 -35.39 -17.39 27.14
CA ALA A 262 -36.57 -16.56 26.81
C ALA A 262 -36.50 -15.94 25.40
N TYR A 263 -35.29 -15.62 24.92
CA TYR A 263 -35.06 -15.09 23.57
C TYR A 263 -35.25 -16.15 22.47
N LEU A 264 -34.91 -17.42 22.75
CA LEU A 264 -35.12 -18.53 21.83
C LEU A 264 -36.59 -18.96 21.75
N ALA A 265 -37.34 -18.87 22.86
CA ALA A 265 -38.77 -19.20 22.89
C ALA A 265 -39.65 -18.20 22.09
N GLY A 266 -39.29 -16.92 22.07
CA GLY A 266 -40.03 -15.89 21.32
C GLY A 266 -39.94 -16.05 19.80
N LYS A 267 -38.81 -16.56 19.27
CA LYS A 267 -38.64 -16.77 17.83
C LYS A 267 -39.34 -18.02 17.28
N ALA A 268 -39.84 -18.89 18.17
CA ALA A 268 -40.54 -20.12 17.80
C ALA A 268 -42.04 -19.92 17.52
N GLN A 269 -42.63 -18.77 17.91
CA GLN A 269 -44.06 -18.48 17.69
C GLN A 269 -44.35 -17.73 16.37
N ASP A 270 -43.36 -17.08 15.76
CA ASP A 270 -43.53 -16.32 14.50
C ASP A 270 -43.32 -17.13 13.21
N ALA A 271 -42.95 -18.42 13.31
CA ALA A 271 -42.77 -19.32 12.17
C ALA A 271 -44.04 -20.12 11.80
N ALA A 272 -45.19 -19.79 12.38
CA ALA A 272 -46.45 -20.53 12.21
C ALA A 272 -47.54 -19.71 11.47
N LYS A 273 -47.26 -19.26 10.24
CA LYS A 273 -48.30 -18.87 9.27
C LYS A 273 -47.77 -18.89 7.83
N GLY A 274 -48.04 -19.98 7.12
CA GLY A 274 -47.76 -20.11 5.69
C GLY A 274 -47.67 -21.57 5.25
N GLY A 275 -48.80 -22.28 5.22
CA GLY A 275 -48.86 -23.63 4.66
C GLY A 275 -48.93 -23.61 3.14
N PHE A 276 -48.38 -24.63 2.46
CA PHE A 276 -49.11 -25.46 1.49
C PHE A 276 -48.32 -26.72 1.05
N SER A 277 -49.05 -27.85 1.10
CA SER A 277 -48.90 -29.19 0.50
C SER A 277 -47.61 -30.03 0.65
N ARG A 278 -47.74 -31.03 1.53
CA ARG A 278 -47.07 -32.35 1.50
C ARG A 278 -47.23 -33.03 0.13
N ARG A 279 -46.13 -33.51 -0.47
CA ARG A 279 -46.13 -34.71 -1.32
C ARG A 279 -45.33 -35.80 -0.60
N LYS A 280 -45.99 -36.93 -0.41
CA LYS A 280 -45.65 -38.07 0.45
C LYS A 280 -44.77 -39.06 -0.33
N GLY A 281 -43.63 -39.46 0.24
CA GLY A 281 -42.91 -40.68 -0.17
C GLY A 281 -41.39 -40.60 0.01
N GLY A 282 -40.86 -41.29 1.03
CA GLY A 282 -39.43 -41.61 1.14
C GLY A 282 -38.89 -41.68 2.57
N SER A 283 -38.78 -42.91 3.08
CA SER A 283 -37.84 -43.47 4.08
C SER A 283 -37.40 -42.67 5.32
N ASP A 284 -37.63 -43.29 6.48
CA ASP A 284 -37.38 -42.85 7.85
C ASP A 284 -35.91 -43.15 8.29
N ASP A 285 -34.89 -42.63 7.59
CA ASP A 285 -33.47 -43.02 7.82
C ASP A 285 -32.43 -41.86 7.75
N ASP A 286 -32.83 -40.61 8.00
CA ASP A 286 -31.95 -39.42 7.82
C ASP A 286 -31.80 -38.52 9.07
N PHE A 287 -31.87 -39.09 10.28
CA PHE A 287 -31.69 -38.33 11.54
C PHE A 287 -30.24 -38.24 12.05
N HIS A 288 -29.25 -38.77 11.33
CA HIS A 288 -27.82 -38.57 11.60
C HIS A 288 -27.20 -37.46 10.73
N ARG A 289 -27.78 -36.25 10.75
CA ARG A 289 -27.17 -35.10 10.06
C ARG A 289 -26.23 -34.35 11.01
N SER A 290 -24.93 -34.61 10.84
CA SER A 290 -23.78 -33.93 11.46
C SER A 290 -23.96 -32.40 11.50
N PRO A 291 -23.41 -31.69 12.51
CA PRO A 291 -23.63 -30.25 12.66
C PRO A 291 -23.03 -29.50 11.47
N LYS A 292 -23.91 -29.08 10.56
CA LYS A 292 -23.73 -28.05 9.53
C LYS A 292 -22.32 -27.99 8.94
N ARG A 293 -21.96 -29.03 8.17
CA ARG A 293 -20.96 -28.91 7.11
C ARG A 293 -21.61 -28.09 5.99
N SER A 294 -21.06 -26.93 5.66
CA SER A 294 -21.40 -26.28 4.39
C SER A 294 -21.00 -27.20 3.23
N ASP A 295 -21.74 -27.16 2.12
CA ASP A 295 -21.51 -28.02 0.95
C ASP A 295 -20.16 -27.79 0.24
N ASN A 296 -19.35 -26.84 0.71
CA ASN A 296 -18.02 -26.54 0.18
C ASN A 296 -16.93 -27.45 0.78
N PRO A 297 -16.10 -28.11 -0.06
CA PRO A 297 -15.06 -29.04 0.39
C PRO A 297 -13.91 -28.36 1.12
N ASP A 298 -13.76 -27.04 0.98
CA ASP A 298 -12.69 -26.27 1.61
C ASP A 298 -13.03 -25.81 3.04
N VAL A 299 -14.27 -25.99 3.50
CA VAL A 299 -14.67 -25.61 4.87
C VAL A 299 -14.33 -26.73 5.83
N ILE A 300 -13.42 -26.43 6.77
CA ILE A 300 -12.97 -27.35 7.81
C ILE A 300 -13.94 -27.32 9.00
N TYR A 301 -14.45 -26.13 9.36
CA TYR A 301 -15.32 -25.96 10.52
C TYR A 301 -16.29 -24.79 10.32
N GLY A 302 -17.49 -24.89 10.90
CA GLY A 302 -18.46 -23.81 10.94
C GLY A 302 -19.15 -23.52 9.61
N ARG A 303 -19.55 -22.27 9.39
CA ARG A 303 -20.29 -21.84 8.20
C ARG A 303 -19.35 -21.39 7.08
N ASP A 304 -19.87 -21.46 5.86
CA ASP A 304 -19.22 -20.83 4.72
C ASP A 304 -19.30 -19.29 4.82
N PHE A 305 -18.19 -18.60 4.51
CA PHE A 305 -18.08 -17.14 4.49
C PHE A 305 -17.08 -16.70 3.41
N GLU A 306 -17.35 -15.57 2.75
CA GLU A 306 -16.50 -15.03 1.68
C GLU A 306 -15.91 -13.65 2.03
N ASP A 307 -16.11 -13.17 3.25
CA ASP A 307 -15.70 -11.83 3.71
C ASP A 307 -14.21 -11.55 3.49
N GLU A 308 -13.86 -10.30 3.20
CA GLU A 308 -12.47 -9.89 2.99
C GLU A 308 -11.62 -10.08 4.26
N ALA A 309 -10.38 -10.53 4.10
CA ALA A 309 -9.49 -10.77 5.23
C ALA A 309 -8.77 -9.47 5.63
N ILE A 310 -8.88 -9.11 6.91
CA ILE A 310 -8.19 -7.98 7.52
C ILE A 310 -6.77 -8.41 7.91
N PRO A 311 -5.73 -7.60 7.67
CA PRO A 311 -4.38 -7.85 8.20
C PRO A 311 -4.37 -7.96 9.71
N MET A 312 -3.58 -8.88 10.27
CA MET A 312 -3.55 -9.11 11.72
C MET A 312 -3.01 -7.89 12.49
N GLU A 313 -2.10 -7.12 11.90
CA GLU A 313 -1.56 -5.89 12.49
C GLU A 313 -2.61 -4.80 12.79
N GLU A 314 -3.73 -4.80 12.06
CA GLU A 314 -4.79 -3.80 12.23
C GLU A 314 -5.75 -4.16 13.39
N ILE A 315 -5.67 -5.38 13.90
CA ILE A 315 -6.57 -5.90 14.92
C ILE A 315 -6.02 -5.52 16.31
N VAL A 316 -6.45 -4.36 16.80
CA VAL A 316 -6.03 -3.84 18.11
C VAL A 316 -7.19 -3.90 19.11
N GLY A 317 -7.08 -4.80 20.09
CA GLY A 317 -8.07 -4.99 21.15
C GLY A 317 -9.26 -5.86 20.74
N GLU A 318 -10.30 -5.90 21.58
CA GLU A 318 -11.51 -6.70 21.34
C GLU A 318 -12.37 -6.07 20.22
N MET A 319 -12.10 -6.47 18.99
CA MET A 319 -12.89 -6.18 17.81
C MET A 319 -13.88 -7.33 17.58
N GLY A 320 -15.17 -7.03 17.50
CA GLY A 320 -16.30 -7.99 17.41
C GLY A 320 -16.05 -9.21 16.52
N GLU A 321 -16.62 -9.26 15.31
CA GLU A 321 -16.40 -10.38 14.38
C GLU A 321 -15.35 -9.96 13.35
N VAL A 322 -14.24 -10.70 13.25
CA VAL A 322 -13.14 -10.43 12.31
C VAL A 322 -12.89 -11.64 11.41
N THR A 323 -12.45 -11.36 10.19
CA THR A 323 -12.03 -12.37 9.23
C THR A 323 -10.53 -12.20 8.99
N VAL A 324 -9.74 -13.24 9.26
CA VAL A 324 -8.29 -13.24 9.05
C VAL A 324 -7.87 -14.43 8.22
N ARG A 325 -6.72 -14.31 7.55
CA ARG A 325 -6.08 -15.41 6.82
C ARG A 325 -4.67 -15.59 7.35
N GLY A 326 -4.19 -16.83 7.40
CA GLY A 326 -2.85 -17.08 7.88
C GLY A 326 -2.40 -18.52 7.74
N ARG A 327 -1.15 -18.75 8.10
CA ARG A 327 -0.51 -20.06 8.17
C ARG A 327 -0.49 -20.55 9.61
N ILE A 328 -0.87 -21.80 9.83
CA ILE A 328 -0.77 -22.44 11.14
C ILE A 328 0.70 -22.76 11.44
N LEU A 329 1.22 -22.25 12.56
CA LEU A 329 2.58 -22.50 13.03
C LEU A 329 2.65 -23.74 13.92
N LYS A 330 1.74 -23.83 14.89
CA LYS A 330 1.70 -24.87 15.90
C LYS A 330 0.26 -25.28 16.17
N LEU A 331 0.06 -26.55 16.52
CA LEU A 331 -1.21 -27.09 17.01
C LEU A 331 -0.93 -27.84 18.32
N ASP A 332 -1.59 -27.40 19.38
CA ASP A 332 -1.66 -28.07 20.67
C ASP A 332 -3.10 -28.54 20.94
N LYS A 333 -3.24 -29.73 21.53
CA LYS A 333 -4.53 -30.31 21.90
C LYS A 333 -4.57 -30.57 23.39
N ARG A 334 -5.65 -30.18 24.05
CA ARG A 334 -5.87 -30.46 25.48
C ARG A 334 -7.30 -30.94 25.70
N GLU A 335 -7.43 -32.12 26.31
CA GLU A 335 -8.73 -32.70 26.61
C GLU A 335 -9.30 -32.11 27.92
N ILE A 336 -10.61 -31.84 27.94
CA ILE A 336 -11.35 -31.32 29.09
C ILE A 336 -12.37 -32.37 29.54
N LYS A 337 -12.67 -32.42 30.84
CA LYS A 337 -13.56 -33.40 31.49
C LYS A 337 -15.04 -33.41 31.01
N ASN A 338 -15.38 -32.67 29.95
CA ASN A 338 -16.74 -32.49 29.42
C ASN A 338 -16.90 -33.05 27.99
N GLU A 339 -16.17 -34.11 27.62
CA GLU A 339 -16.18 -34.71 26.26
C GLU A 339 -15.82 -33.73 25.14
N ARG A 340 -15.10 -32.66 25.50
CA ARG A 340 -14.63 -31.63 24.59
C ARG A 340 -13.13 -31.51 24.71
N THR A 341 -12.49 -31.34 23.56
CA THR A 341 -11.07 -31.02 23.45
C THR A 341 -10.93 -29.58 23.01
N ILE A 342 -10.05 -28.84 23.68
CA ILE A 342 -9.61 -27.52 23.22
C ILE A 342 -8.43 -27.71 22.26
N LEU A 343 -8.60 -27.20 21.06
CA LEU A 343 -7.55 -27.09 20.06
C LEU A 343 -7.02 -25.66 20.11
N ILE A 344 -5.75 -25.53 20.47
CA ILE A 344 -5.03 -24.27 20.57
C ILE A 344 -4.03 -24.26 19.44
N PHE A 345 -4.14 -23.31 18.52
CA PHE A 345 -3.21 -23.22 17.41
C PHE A 345 -2.89 -21.78 17.07
N ASP A 346 -1.63 -21.55 16.69
CA ASP A 346 -1.12 -20.22 16.38
C ASP A 346 -1.16 -20.02 14.88
N VAL A 347 -1.76 -18.91 14.45
CA VAL A 347 -1.87 -18.55 13.03
C VAL A 347 -1.19 -17.22 12.81
N THR A 348 -0.30 -17.17 11.82
CA THR A 348 0.40 -15.96 11.40
C THR A 348 0.09 -15.60 9.97
N ASP A 349 -0.08 -14.31 9.69
CA ASP A 349 -0.12 -13.75 8.34
C ASP A 349 1.23 -13.13 7.91
N TYR A 350 2.30 -13.39 8.67
CA TYR A 350 3.64 -12.80 8.61
C TYR A 350 3.74 -11.33 9.05
N THR A 351 2.61 -10.67 9.32
CA THR A 351 2.59 -9.34 9.96
C THR A 351 2.49 -9.49 11.48
N ASP A 352 1.59 -10.35 11.95
CA ASP A 352 1.44 -10.70 13.36
C ASP A 352 1.07 -12.19 13.53
N THR A 353 0.92 -12.64 14.77
CA THR A 353 0.52 -14.01 15.12
C THR A 353 -0.57 -13.98 16.19
N PHE A 354 -1.71 -14.61 15.92
CA PHE A 354 -2.78 -14.80 16.89
C PHE A 354 -2.91 -16.25 17.31
N THR A 355 -3.15 -16.47 18.60
CA THR A 355 -3.56 -17.77 19.13
C THR A 355 -5.07 -17.93 19.01
N ILE A 356 -5.48 -19.02 18.38
CA ILE A 356 -6.89 -19.39 18.20
C ILE A 356 -7.22 -20.56 19.12
N LYS A 357 -8.34 -20.44 19.83
CA LYS A 357 -8.84 -21.46 20.74
C LYS A 357 -10.19 -21.94 20.23
N MET A 358 -10.25 -23.22 19.87
CA MET A 358 -11.48 -23.85 19.38
C MET A 358 -11.87 -25.01 20.29
N PHE A 359 -13.15 -25.05 20.68
CA PHE A 359 -13.72 -26.17 21.43
C PHE A 359 -14.43 -27.13 20.47
N ALA A 360 -13.89 -28.34 20.34
CA ALA A 360 -14.48 -29.40 19.53
C ALA A 360 -14.95 -30.56 20.42
N LYS A 361 -16.00 -31.27 20.00
CA LYS A 361 -16.37 -32.55 20.62
C LYS A 361 -15.32 -33.59 20.25
N ASN A 362 -15.02 -34.53 21.17
CA ASN A 362 -13.98 -35.53 20.97
C ASN A 362 -14.09 -36.30 19.65
N ASP A 363 -15.32 -36.64 19.22
CA ASP A 363 -15.57 -37.35 17.96
C ASP A 363 -15.12 -36.58 16.70
N GLN A 364 -15.12 -35.24 16.76
CA GLN A 364 -14.80 -34.37 15.63
C GLN A 364 -13.33 -33.93 15.62
N VAL A 365 -12.60 -34.17 16.71
CA VAL A 365 -11.21 -33.74 16.85
C VAL A 365 -10.33 -34.38 15.77
N ALA A 366 -10.54 -35.66 15.49
CA ALA A 366 -9.77 -36.39 14.47
C ALA A 366 -9.89 -35.74 13.08
N GLU A 367 -11.12 -35.45 12.63
CA GLU A 367 -11.38 -34.81 11.34
C GLU A 367 -10.83 -33.37 11.28
N LEU A 368 -10.97 -32.60 12.37
CA LEU A 368 -10.46 -31.23 12.45
C LEU A 368 -8.93 -31.17 12.45
N CYS A 369 -8.26 -32.13 13.07
CA CYS A 369 -6.80 -32.22 13.06
C CYS A 369 -6.26 -32.57 11.66
N GLU A 370 -7.05 -33.17 10.78
CA GLU A 370 -6.62 -33.39 9.40
C GLU A 370 -6.53 -32.09 8.60
N GLY A 371 -7.44 -31.15 8.84
CA GLY A 371 -7.45 -29.83 8.22
C GLY A 371 -6.50 -28.82 8.88
N ILE A 372 -6.31 -28.90 10.20
CA ILE A 372 -5.52 -27.98 11.00
C ILE A 372 -4.13 -28.58 11.26
N LYS A 373 -3.30 -28.68 10.22
CA LYS A 373 -1.91 -29.15 10.37
C LYS A 373 -0.93 -27.98 10.39
N PRO A 374 0.18 -28.06 11.16
CA PRO A 374 1.27 -27.09 11.05
C PRO A 374 1.72 -26.96 9.59
N GLY A 375 1.77 -25.73 9.08
CA GLY A 375 2.07 -25.43 7.68
C GLY A 375 0.86 -25.31 6.75
N ALA A 376 -0.36 -25.64 7.20
CA ALA A 376 -1.56 -25.40 6.41
C ALA A 376 -1.95 -23.92 6.41
N PHE A 377 -2.45 -23.45 5.28
CA PHE A 377 -3.00 -22.11 5.11
C PHE A 377 -4.50 -22.14 5.31
N VAL A 378 -4.98 -21.27 6.19
CA VAL A 378 -6.40 -21.21 6.58
C VAL A 378 -6.90 -19.77 6.55
N LYS A 379 -8.19 -19.62 6.28
CA LYS A 379 -8.95 -18.40 6.48
C LYS A 379 -9.97 -18.69 7.58
N LEU A 380 -10.04 -17.82 8.57
CA LEU A 380 -10.90 -18.01 9.73
C LEU A 380 -11.69 -16.74 9.99
N LYS A 381 -12.94 -16.94 10.40
CA LYS A 381 -13.82 -15.88 10.86
C LYS A 381 -14.17 -16.16 12.30
N GLY A 382 -13.97 -15.20 13.19
CA GLY A 382 -14.21 -15.39 14.60
C GLY A 382 -14.23 -14.11 15.40
N ILE A 383 -14.54 -14.25 16.68
CA ILE A 383 -14.63 -13.13 17.61
C ILE A 383 -13.32 -13.00 18.37
N THR A 384 -12.74 -11.80 18.37
CA THR A 384 -11.56 -11.50 19.19
C THR A 384 -11.98 -11.22 20.63
N MET A 385 -11.26 -11.80 21.58
CA MET A 385 -11.51 -11.65 23.00
C MET A 385 -10.17 -11.74 23.74
N ILE A 386 -9.99 -10.95 24.78
CA ILE A 386 -8.83 -11.07 25.65
C ILE A 386 -9.05 -12.30 26.53
N ASP A 387 -8.16 -13.29 26.41
CA ASP A 387 -8.22 -14.45 27.29
C ASP A 387 -7.81 -14.02 28.70
N ARG A 388 -8.70 -14.20 29.69
CA ARG A 388 -8.42 -13.83 31.07
C ARG A 388 -7.32 -14.66 31.73
N PHE A 389 -7.01 -15.83 31.18
CA PHE A 389 -5.97 -16.72 31.69
C PHE A 389 -4.58 -16.29 31.21
N ASP A 390 -4.42 -16.03 29.90
CA ASP A 390 -3.14 -15.68 29.30
C ASP A 390 -2.91 -14.15 29.22
N GLY A 391 -3.97 -13.35 29.31
CA GLY A 391 -3.91 -11.89 29.18
C GLY A 391 -3.68 -11.40 27.75
N GLU A 392 -3.71 -12.30 26.77
CA GLU A 392 -3.44 -12.01 25.35
C GLU A 392 -4.74 -11.92 24.55
N LEU A 393 -4.69 -11.18 23.43
CA LEU A 393 -5.79 -11.11 22.48
C LEU A 393 -5.85 -12.42 21.69
N THR A 394 -6.95 -13.16 21.84
CA THR A 394 -7.15 -14.46 21.20
C THR A 394 -8.42 -14.47 20.37
N ILE A 395 -8.52 -15.41 19.43
CA ILE A 395 -9.77 -15.67 18.70
C ILE A 395 -10.41 -16.91 19.33
N GLY A 396 -11.37 -16.68 20.22
CA GLY A 396 -11.97 -17.74 21.05
C GLY A 396 -13.27 -18.36 20.49
N SER A 397 -13.99 -17.63 19.63
CA SER A 397 -15.23 -18.12 19.03
C SER A 397 -15.14 -18.09 17.51
N LEU A 398 -14.88 -19.26 16.91
CA LEU A 398 -14.83 -19.41 15.46
C LEU A 398 -16.23 -19.58 14.88
N VAL A 399 -16.59 -18.70 13.95
CA VAL A 399 -17.81 -18.76 13.13
C VAL A 399 -17.60 -19.67 11.92
N GLY A 400 -16.39 -19.65 11.36
CA GLY A 400 -16.00 -20.50 10.23
C GLY A 400 -14.49 -20.63 10.10
N LEU A 401 -14.04 -21.77 9.58
CA LEU A 401 -12.66 -22.07 9.25
C LEU A 401 -12.63 -22.74 7.88
N LYS A 402 -11.85 -22.16 6.96
CA LYS A 402 -11.65 -22.64 5.61
C LYS A 402 -10.18 -22.89 5.32
N LYS A 403 -9.89 -23.89 4.53
CA LYS A 403 -8.59 -24.04 3.88
C LYS A 403 -8.49 -23.06 2.72
N ILE A 404 -7.31 -22.46 2.56
CA ILE A 404 -7.03 -21.60 1.42
C ILE A 404 -5.75 -22.06 0.73
N SER A 405 -5.57 -21.61 -0.52
CA SER A 405 -4.28 -21.71 -1.19
C SER A 405 -3.24 -20.85 -0.47
N ASP A 406 -1.97 -21.19 -0.68
CA ASP A 406 -0.85 -20.39 -0.20
C ASP A 406 -0.97 -18.95 -0.74
N PHE A 407 -1.12 -17.99 0.16
CA PHE A 407 -1.18 -16.57 -0.16
C PHE A 407 0.20 -15.89 -0.07
N THR A 408 1.25 -16.64 0.31
CA THR A 408 2.60 -16.11 0.32
C THR A 408 3.12 -15.97 -1.09
N HIS A 409 3.62 -14.78 -1.37
CA HIS A 409 4.39 -14.53 -2.56
C HIS A 409 5.86 -14.70 -2.21
N SER A 410 6.44 -15.85 -2.56
CA SER A 410 7.89 -16.00 -2.51
C SER A 410 8.52 -14.93 -3.40
N ARG A 411 9.57 -14.25 -2.88
CA ARG A 411 10.32 -13.27 -3.66
C ARG A 411 10.94 -13.97 -4.86
N GLN A 412 10.45 -13.66 -6.05
CA GLN A 412 11.00 -14.19 -7.29
C GLN A 412 12.16 -13.32 -7.76
N ASP A 413 13.31 -13.95 -7.99
CA ASP A 413 14.42 -13.30 -8.68
C ASP A 413 14.16 -13.34 -10.19
N HIS A 414 13.65 -12.23 -10.72
CA HIS A 414 13.41 -12.04 -12.15
C HIS A 414 14.67 -11.61 -12.92
N SER A 415 15.83 -11.49 -12.27
CA SER A 415 17.10 -11.21 -12.95
C SER A 415 17.48 -12.36 -13.88
N LEU A 416 17.89 -12.02 -15.10
CA LEU A 416 18.40 -12.95 -16.11
C LEU A 416 19.73 -13.56 -15.65
N ARG A 417 20.60 -12.73 -15.06
CA ARG A 417 21.84 -13.18 -14.44
C ARG A 417 21.63 -13.36 -12.94
N LYS A 418 21.80 -14.59 -12.46
CA LYS A 418 21.65 -14.92 -11.05
C LYS A 418 22.79 -14.32 -10.22
N ARG A 419 22.42 -13.60 -9.16
CA ARG A 419 23.36 -13.11 -8.15
C ARG A 419 23.91 -14.31 -7.37
N VAL A 420 25.22 -14.33 -7.14
CA VAL A 420 25.84 -15.21 -6.15
C VAL A 420 25.98 -14.44 -4.84
N GLU A 421 25.37 -14.92 -3.77
CA GLU A 421 25.57 -14.36 -2.42
C GLU A 421 26.90 -14.86 -1.87
N LEU A 422 27.85 -13.94 -1.65
CA LEU A 422 29.20 -14.29 -1.17
C LEU A 422 29.32 -14.19 0.35
N HIS A 423 28.32 -13.62 1.03
CA HIS A 423 28.30 -13.49 2.48
C HIS A 423 26.89 -13.79 2.99
N CYS A 424 26.75 -14.91 3.68
CA CYS A 424 25.49 -15.35 4.27
C CYS A 424 25.74 -15.78 5.72
N HIS A 425 24.95 -15.25 6.64
CA HIS A 425 24.91 -15.74 8.01
C HIS A 425 23.92 -16.89 8.11
N THR A 426 24.34 -17.96 8.79
CA THR A 426 23.48 -19.13 9.06
C THR A 426 23.14 -19.18 10.54
N LYS A 427 22.18 -20.03 10.94
CA LYS A 427 21.86 -20.26 12.36
C LYS A 427 23.03 -20.84 13.19
N MET A 428 24.09 -21.30 12.53
CA MET A 428 25.28 -21.88 13.16
C MET A 428 26.42 -20.86 13.37
N SER A 429 26.25 -19.62 12.91
CA SER A 429 27.28 -18.57 12.87
C SER A 429 27.07 -17.51 13.93
#